data_AF-F4C3G0-F1
#
_entry.id   AF-F4C3G0-F1
#
_cell.length_a   1.000
_cell.length_b   1.000
_cell.length_c   1.000
_cell.angle_alpha   90.00
_cell.angle_beta   90.00
_cell.angle_gamma   90.00
#
_symmetry.space_group_name_H-M   'P 1'
#
loop_
_entity.id
_entity.type
_entity.pdbx_description
1 polymer ?
#
loop_
_entity_poly.entity_id
_entity_poly.type
_entity_poly.pdbx_seq_one_letter_code
_entity_poly.pdbx_strand_id
1 'polypeptide(L)'
;MSPAYAGLFLFNSFIKIFIFAGIAKDLVENAMVEPLIHEISCRIGYTKTAYLHMNKFFGYILTPFHYLYFGLILVIFHPIQWICLKLGGYEAHKRSVDILNWFLTSSYYLLGNSVHFINNQQLPVAQPIIFIANHQSMYDIPPLIYFLRKHHAKFVSKIELASGIPSISFNLKYGGAANIDRSDPKQSIAEILKLAKNMKDKNWSTVIFPEGTRSKTGVMKPFAVGGIATILKKVPHAIIVPVVINNSWKMVQYGSFPLRAFTAMSWEVLAPISSEGRTAEDVVKAAEEAIREKVVP
;
A
#
# COMPACT_ATOMS: atom_id res chain seq x y z
N MET A 1 -32.41 26.68 21.09
CA MET A 1 -31.43 25.60 21.37
C MET A 1 -30.07 26.05 20.87
N SER A 2 -29.05 26.06 21.74
CA SER A 2 -27.71 26.58 21.44
C SER A 2 -26.95 25.66 20.45
N PRO A 3 -26.14 26.22 19.52
CA PRO A 3 -25.29 25.46 18.59
C PRO A 3 -24.34 24.46 19.26
N ALA A 4 -24.06 24.63 20.55
CA ALA A 4 -23.19 23.75 21.34
C ALA A 4 -23.80 22.34 21.57
N TYR A 5 -25.13 22.20 21.54
CA TYR A 5 -25.80 20.90 21.78
C TYR A 5 -25.91 20.03 20.53
N ALA A 6 -25.95 20.64 19.34
CA ALA A 6 -25.95 19.90 18.07
C ALA A 6 -24.58 19.24 17.79
N GLY A 7 -23.48 19.91 18.18
CA GLY A 7 -22.13 19.37 18.07
C GLY A 7 -21.88 18.18 18.99
N LEU A 8 -22.43 18.20 20.21
CA LEU A 8 -22.26 17.11 21.18
C LEU A 8 -23.05 15.84 20.79
N PHE A 9 -24.19 16.00 20.12
CA PHE A 9 -25.01 14.88 19.64
C PHE A 9 -24.39 14.19 18.42
N LEU A 10 -23.77 14.95 17.52
CA LEU A 10 -22.98 14.42 16.41
C LEU A 10 -21.69 13.75 16.91
N PHE A 11 -21.00 14.35 17.89
CA PHE A 11 -19.80 13.77 18.49
C PHE A 11 -20.06 12.43 19.19
N ASN A 12 -21.16 12.31 19.95
CA ASN A 12 -21.57 11.05 20.60
C ASN A 12 -22.05 9.97 19.60
N SER A 13 -22.59 10.37 18.44
CA SER A 13 -22.95 9.43 17.37
C SER A 13 -21.71 8.92 16.62
N PHE A 14 -20.69 9.76 16.46
CA PHE A 14 -19.38 9.36 15.94
C PHE A 14 -18.66 8.38 16.88
N ILE A 15 -18.67 8.60 18.19
CA ILE A 15 -18.07 7.68 19.17
C ILE A 15 -18.76 6.31 19.16
N LYS A 16 -20.07 6.23 18.94
CA LYS A 16 -20.78 4.93 18.81
C LYS A 16 -20.33 4.14 17.56
N ILE A 17 -19.95 4.81 16.47
CA ILE A 17 -19.33 4.17 15.29
C ILE A 17 -17.91 3.66 15.62
N PHE A 18 -17.15 4.40 16.44
CA PHE A 18 -15.82 3.96 16.92
C PHE A 18 -15.88 2.79 17.91
N ILE A 19 -16.91 2.72 18.76
CA ILE A 19 -17.11 1.58 19.67
C ILE A 19 -17.51 0.32 18.88
N PHE A 20 -18.33 0.45 17.82
CA PHE A 20 -18.64 -0.69 16.93
C PHE A 20 -17.41 -1.14 16.13
N ALA A 21 -16.54 -0.22 15.71
CA ALA A 21 -15.27 -0.54 15.07
C ALA A 21 -14.26 -1.17 16.05
N GLY A 22 -14.29 -0.81 17.33
CA GLY A 22 -13.49 -1.42 18.40
C GLY A 22 -13.94 -2.83 18.78
N ILE A 23 -15.25 -3.08 18.84
CA ILE A 23 -15.80 -4.43 19.09
C ILE A 23 -15.58 -5.34 17.86
N ALA A 24 -15.62 -4.78 16.65
CA ALA A 24 -15.23 -5.50 15.44
C ALA A 24 -13.72 -5.79 15.39
N LYS A 25 -12.89 -4.93 16.00
CA LYS A 25 -11.45 -5.16 16.13
C LYS A 25 -11.15 -6.41 16.96
N ASP A 26 -11.84 -6.60 18.09
CA ASP A 26 -11.64 -7.79 18.96
C ASP A 26 -12.24 -9.09 18.36
N LEU A 27 -13.23 -8.98 17.47
CA LEU A 27 -13.79 -10.13 16.73
C LEU A 27 -12.98 -10.50 15.48
N VAL A 28 -12.23 -9.55 14.90
CA VAL A 28 -11.40 -9.74 13.69
C VAL A 28 -9.92 -9.97 14.03
N GLU A 29 -9.44 -9.55 15.21
CA GLU A 29 -8.05 -9.78 15.69
C GLU A 29 -7.74 -11.22 16.09
N ASN A 30 -8.75 -12.10 16.15
CA ASN A 30 -8.48 -13.52 16.18
C ASN A 30 -8.02 -13.99 14.80
N ALA A 31 -6.70 -14.14 14.65
CA ALA A 31 -5.98 -14.85 13.58
C ALA A 31 -6.42 -16.32 13.36
N MET A 32 -7.58 -16.69 13.89
CA MET A 32 -8.19 -18.00 13.87
C MET A 32 -9.29 -18.10 12.81
N VAL A 33 -9.80 -17.01 12.21
CA VAL A 33 -10.96 -17.12 11.31
C VAL A 33 -10.64 -17.87 10.00
N GLU A 34 -9.51 -17.60 9.35
CA GLU A 34 -9.15 -18.30 8.10
C GLU A 34 -8.75 -19.78 8.35
N PRO A 35 -7.92 -20.10 9.37
CA PRO A 35 -7.65 -21.49 9.76
C PRO A 35 -8.91 -22.23 10.21
N LEU A 36 -9.79 -21.60 11.00
CA LEU A 36 -11.03 -22.19 11.51
C LEU A 36 -12.05 -22.40 10.39
N ILE A 37 -12.23 -21.45 9.47
CA ILE A 37 -13.08 -21.63 8.30
C ILE A 37 -12.51 -22.73 7.40
N HIS A 38 -11.19 -22.82 7.24
CA HIS A 38 -10.56 -23.89 6.47
C HIS A 38 -10.71 -25.27 7.15
N GLU A 39 -10.51 -25.34 8.47
CA GLU A 39 -10.62 -26.56 9.26
C GLU A 39 -12.08 -27.04 9.37
N ILE A 40 -13.02 -26.10 9.58
CA ILE A 40 -14.46 -26.36 9.50
C ILE A 40 -14.79 -26.84 8.09
N SER A 41 -14.39 -26.13 7.03
CA SER A 41 -14.63 -26.53 5.63
C SER A 41 -14.11 -27.93 5.32
N CYS A 42 -12.90 -28.28 5.77
CA CYS A 42 -12.36 -29.64 5.65
C CYS A 42 -13.18 -30.67 6.44
N ARG A 43 -13.68 -30.32 7.63
CA ARG A 43 -14.53 -31.19 8.46
C ARG A 43 -15.95 -31.40 7.89
N ILE A 44 -16.51 -30.43 7.15
CA ILE A 44 -17.83 -30.56 6.47
C ILE A 44 -17.73 -31.05 5.01
N GLY A 45 -16.54 -31.45 4.53
CA GLY A 45 -16.34 -31.92 3.16
C GLY A 45 -16.37 -30.82 2.09
N TYR A 46 -16.26 -29.55 2.49
CA TYR A 46 -16.08 -28.42 1.58
C TYR A 46 -14.66 -28.45 1.00
N THR A 47 -14.56 -28.89 -0.25
CA THR A 47 -13.28 -28.92 -0.97
C THR A 47 -12.73 -27.50 -1.17
N LYS A 48 -11.40 -27.36 -1.27
CA LYS A 48 -10.72 -26.09 -1.63
C LYS A 48 -11.33 -25.44 -2.89
N THR A 49 -11.84 -26.28 -3.80
CA THR A 49 -12.60 -25.90 -4.99
C THR A 49 -13.90 -25.18 -4.65
N ALA A 50 -14.72 -25.72 -3.75
CA ALA A 50 -15.97 -25.09 -3.32
C ALA A 50 -15.74 -23.71 -2.67
N TYR A 51 -14.68 -23.56 -1.86
CA TYR A 51 -14.29 -22.26 -1.28
C TYR A 51 -13.88 -21.23 -2.36
N LEU A 52 -13.09 -21.65 -3.35
CA LEU A 52 -12.72 -20.79 -4.48
C LEU A 52 -13.93 -20.37 -5.31
N HIS A 53 -14.90 -21.25 -5.51
CA HIS A 53 -16.15 -20.91 -6.21
C HIS A 53 -16.99 -19.91 -5.41
N MET A 54 -17.06 -20.07 -4.09
CA MET A 54 -17.79 -19.15 -3.21
C MET A 54 -17.19 -17.75 -3.21
N ASN A 55 -15.86 -17.60 -3.03
CA ASN A 55 -15.23 -16.28 -3.05
C ASN A 55 -15.37 -15.58 -4.40
N LYS A 56 -15.37 -16.35 -5.51
CA LYS A 56 -15.62 -15.82 -6.85
C LYS A 56 -17.07 -15.38 -7.02
N PHE A 57 -18.03 -16.17 -6.54
CA PHE A 57 -19.46 -15.85 -6.57
C PHE A 57 -19.76 -14.54 -5.82
N PHE A 58 -19.33 -14.43 -4.55
CA PHE A 58 -19.46 -13.17 -3.80
C PHE A 58 -18.66 -12.04 -4.44
N GLY A 59 -17.53 -12.36 -5.05
CA GLY A 59 -16.76 -11.42 -5.87
C GLY A 59 -17.60 -10.74 -6.94
N TYR A 60 -18.43 -11.46 -7.70
CA TYR A 60 -19.31 -10.88 -8.72
C TYR A 60 -20.30 -9.87 -8.13
N ILE A 61 -20.79 -10.11 -6.91
CA ILE A 61 -21.76 -9.26 -6.22
C ILE A 61 -21.07 -8.02 -5.63
N LEU A 62 -19.93 -8.20 -4.96
CA LEU A 62 -19.27 -7.15 -4.16
C LEU A 62 -18.34 -6.25 -5.00
N THR A 63 -17.79 -6.76 -6.11
CA THR A 63 -16.85 -5.99 -6.96
C THR A 63 -17.45 -4.70 -7.52
N PRO A 64 -18.70 -4.67 -8.03
CA PRO A 64 -19.32 -3.42 -8.48
C PRO A 64 -19.36 -2.34 -7.40
N PHE A 65 -19.68 -2.70 -6.15
CA PHE A 65 -19.70 -1.75 -5.02
C PHE A 65 -18.30 -1.25 -4.69
N HIS A 66 -17.31 -2.15 -4.68
CA HIS A 66 -15.91 -1.77 -4.50
C HIS A 66 -15.45 -0.78 -5.59
N TYR A 67 -15.72 -1.07 -6.87
CA TYR A 67 -15.31 -0.19 -7.98
C TYR A 67 -16.05 1.14 -7.99
N LEU A 68 -17.35 1.14 -7.73
CA LEU A 68 -18.13 2.37 -7.61
C LEU A 68 -17.56 3.25 -6.49
N TYR A 69 -17.33 2.68 -5.32
CA TYR A 69 -16.76 3.40 -4.18
C TYR A 69 -15.35 3.90 -4.48
N PHE A 70 -14.44 3.03 -4.96
CA PHE A 70 -13.06 3.39 -5.27
C PHE A 70 -13.00 4.50 -6.34
N GLY A 71 -13.77 4.36 -7.41
CA GLY A 71 -13.85 5.36 -8.49
C GLY A 71 -14.43 6.69 -8.01
N LEU A 72 -15.51 6.67 -7.22
CA LEU A 72 -16.12 7.87 -6.66
C LEU A 72 -15.15 8.62 -5.75
N ILE A 73 -14.42 7.91 -4.89
CA ILE A 73 -13.39 8.49 -4.04
C ILE A 73 -12.28 9.15 -4.88
N LEU A 74 -11.82 8.52 -5.96
CA LEU A 74 -10.85 9.13 -6.87
C LEU A 74 -11.36 10.43 -7.52
N VAL A 75 -12.63 10.46 -7.93
CA VAL A 75 -13.23 11.65 -8.55
C VAL A 75 -13.43 12.76 -7.53
N ILE A 76 -13.94 12.45 -6.33
CA ILE A 76 -14.16 13.43 -5.26
C ILE A 76 -12.83 14.04 -4.78
N PHE A 77 -11.80 13.22 -4.59
CA PHE A 77 -10.52 13.71 -4.11
C PHE A 77 -9.72 14.47 -5.15
N HIS A 78 -10.09 14.42 -6.44
CA HIS A 78 -9.35 15.13 -7.47
C HIS A 78 -9.42 16.66 -7.29
N PRO A 79 -10.61 17.29 -7.22
CA PRO A 79 -10.71 18.72 -6.90
C PRO A 79 -10.19 19.03 -5.50
N ILE A 80 -10.39 18.15 -4.50
CA ILE A 80 -9.84 18.37 -3.14
C ILE A 80 -8.31 18.48 -3.19
N GLN A 81 -7.63 17.54 -3.85
CA GLN A 81 -6.18 17.58 -4.02
C GLN A 81 -5.72 18.86 -4.72
N TRP A 82 -6.44 19.28 -5.77
CA TRP A 82 -6.15 20.51 -6.49
C TRP A 82 -6.30 21.75 -5.60
N ILE A 83 -7.40 21.88 -4.85
CA ILE A 83 -7.65 22.97 -3.92
C ILE A 83 -6.58 22.99 -2.82
N CYS A 84 -6.30 21.82 -2.22
CA CYS A 84 -5.27 21.69 -1.19
C CYS A 84 -3.90 22.12 -1.71
N LEU A 85 -3.52 21.72 -2.93
CA LEU A 85 -2.26 22.16 -3.53
C LEU A 85 -2.22 23.67 -3.79
N LYS A 86 -3.32 24.25 -4.27
CA LYS A 86 -3.40 25.67 -4.62
C LYS A 86 -3.43 26.60 -3.41
N LEU A 87 -4.17 26.24 -2.37
CA LEU A 87 -4.37 27.10 -1.20
C LEU A 87 -3.41 26.79 -0.05
N GLY A 88 -3.02 25.52 0.12
CA GLY A 88 -2.21 25.05 1.25
C GLY A 88 -0.85 24.45 0.86
N GLY A 89 -0.50 24.51 -0.44
CA GLY A 89 0.77 23.99 -0.94
C GLY A 89 0.94 22.48 -0.84
N TYR A 90 2.20 22.04 -0.90
CA TYR A 90 2.56 20.62 -0.93
C TYR A 90 2.10 19.86 0.32
N GLU A 91 2.21 20.44 1.52
CA GLU A 91 1.83 19.75 2.77
C GLU A 91 0.33 19.48 2.84
N ALA A 92 -0.51 20.44 2.43
CA ALA A 92 -1.95 20.22 2.36
C ALA A 92 -2.30 19.18 1.28
N HIS A 93 -1.66 19.25 0.11
CA HIS A 93 -1.82 18.23 -0.94
C HIS A 93 -1.46 16.84 -0.43
N LYS A 94 -0.31 16.69 0.23
CA LYS A 94 0.13 15.41 0.82
C LYS A 94 -0.88 14.88 1.83
N ARG A 95 -1.41 15.70 2.73
CA ARG A 95 -2.45 15.27 3.69
C ARG A 95 -3.72 14.81 2.98
N SER A 96 -4.13 15.48 1.92
CA SER A 96 -5.29 15.03 1.13
C SER A 96 -5.05 13.68 0.45
N VAL A 97 -3.81 13.40 0.02
CA VAL A 97 -3.41 12.10 -0.54
C VAL A 97 -3.38 11.01 0.53
N ASP A 98 -2.93 11.31 1.75
CA ASP A 98 -2.98 10.35 2.85
C ASP A 98 -4.43 9.95 3.16
N ILE A 99 -5.33 10.93 3.26
CA ILE A 99 -6.76 10.70 3.53
C ILE A 99 -7.41 9.95 2.38
N LEU A 100 -7.09 10.31 1.13
CA LEU A 100 -7.52 9.57 -0.05
C LEU A 100 -7.16 8.09 0.09
N ASN A 101 -5.90 7.77 0.39
CA ASN A 101 -5.45 6.39 0.45
C ASN A 101 -6.05 5.63 1.63
N TRP A 102 -6.41 6.29 2.73
CA TRP A 102 -7.23 5.68 3.78
C TRP A 102 -8.58 5.19 3.23
N PHE A 103 -9.29 6.05 2.50
CA PHE A 103 -10.56 5.68 1.87
C PHE A 103 -10.38 4.60 0.81
N LEU A 104 -9.36 4.70 -0.05
CA LEU A 104 -9.06 3.66 -1.05
C LEU A 104 -8.75 2.31 -0.39
N THR A 105 -8.01 2.28 0.72
CA THR A 105 -7.80 1.05 1.50
C THR A 105 -9.10 0.55 2.13
N SER A 106 -9.96 1.46 2.60
CA SER A 106 -11.23 1.06 3.23
C SER A 106 -12.19 0.36 2.25
N SER A 107 -12.06 0.61 0.95
CA SER A 107 -12.88 -0.07 -0.06
C SER A 107 -12.63 -1.57 -0.13
N TYR A 108 -11.51 -2.06 0.43
CA TYR A 108 -11.16 -3.48 0.41
C TYR A 108 -12.12 -4.25 1.34
N TYR A 109 -12.58 -3.62 2.42
CA TYR A 109 -13.56 -4.20 3.33
C TYR A 109 -14.95 -4.37 2.71
N LEU A 110 -15.28 -3.64 1.63
CA LEU A 110 -16.52 -3.87 0.88
C LEU A 110 -16.53 -5.23 0.15
N LEU A 111 -15.35 -5.81 -0.10
CA LEU A 111 -15.20 -7.18 -0.62
C LEU A 111 -15.13 -8.21 0.52
N GLY A 112 -15.27 -7.78 1.77
CA GLY A 112 -14.98 -8.60 2.95
C GLY A 112 -13.49 -8.96 3.09
N ASN A 113 -12.59 -8.27 2.37
CA ASN A 113 -11.16 -8.49 2.50
C ASN A 113 -10.63 -7.77 3.74
N SER A 114 -9.63 -8.34 4.43
CA SER A 114 -8.98 -7.70 5.59
C SER A 114 -7.60 -7.16 5.22
N VAL A 115 -7.21 -6.07 5.89
CA VAL A 115 -5.91 -5.40 5.72
C VAL A 115 -5.21 -5.37 7.07
N HIS A 116 -4.22 -6.23 7.24
CA HIS A 116 -3.39 -6.28 8.44
C HIS A 116 -2.05 -5.60 8.18
N PHE A 117 -1.88 -4.39 8.69
CA PHE A 117 -0.59 -3.70 8.63
C PHE A 117 0.16 -3.90 9.96
N ILE A 118 1.23 -4.68 9.91
CA ILE A 118 2.03 -5.08 11.07
C ILE A 118 3.34 -4.30 11.05
N ASN A 119 3.58 -3.50 12.07
CA ASN A 119 4.85 -2.80 12.23
C ASN A 119 5.28 -2.79 13.70
N ASN A 120 6.16 -3.72 14.04
CA ASN A 120 6.76 -3.84 15.36
C ASN A 120 8.12 -3.12 15.46
N GLN A 121 8.45 -2.28 14.46
CA GLN A 121 9.74 -1.61 14.36
C GLN A 121 9.64 -0.15 14.80
N GLN A 122 10.66 0.33 15.51
CA GLN A 122 10.82 1.74 15.83
C GLN A 122 11.57 2.46 14.70
N LEU A 123 10.86 2.73 13.61
CA LEU A 123 11.44 3.39 12.45
C LEU A 123 11.70 4.90 12.70
N PRO A 124 12.89 5.42 12.37
CA PRO A 124 13.19 6.85 12.52
C PRO A 124 12.32 7.70 11.58
N VAL A 125 11.92 8.87 12.05
CA VAL A 125 11.18 9.86 11.23
C VAL A 125 12.09 10.95 10.67
N ALA A 126 13.28 11.13 11.25
CA ALA A 126 14.26 12.16 10.88
C ALA A 126 15.39 11.63 9.97
N GLN A 127 15.19 10.46 9.35
CA GLN A 127 16.15 9.81 8.46
C GLN A 127 15.42 9.23 7.25
N PRO A 128 15.93 9.40 6.01
CA PRO A 128 15.34 8.80 4.83
C PRO A 128 15.35 7.27 4.90
N ILE A 129 14.25 6.67 4.47
CA ILE A 129 14.07 5.21 4.41
C ILE A 129 13.87 4.78 2.96
N ILE A 130 14.51 3.68 2.56
CA ILE A 130 14.18 2.93 1.36
C ILE A 130 13.41 1.69 1.79
N PHE A 131 12.08 1.76 1.68
CA PHE A 131 11.22 0.60 1.86
C PHE A 131 11.33 -0.30 0.64
N ILE A 132 11.79 -1.53 0.84
CA ILE A 132 11.87 -2.55 -0.20
C ILE A 132 10.70 -3.51 0.01
N ALA A 133 9.87 -3.74 -0.99
CA ALA A 133 8.74 -4.66 -0.88
C ALA A 133 8.64 -5.59 -2.08
N ASN A 134 8.12 -6.80 -1.87
CA ASN A 134 7.59 -7.61 -2.96
C ASN A 134 6.30 -6.96 -3.51
N HIS A 135 5.93 -7.26 -4.75
CA HIS A 135 4.79 -6.65 -5.44
C HIS A 135 3.84 -7.70 -5.99
N GLN A 136 2.61 -7.70 -5.51
CA GLN A 136 1.62 -8.74 -5.78
C GLN A 136 0.37 -8.18 -6.48
N SER A 137 0.04 -6.91 -6.29
CA SER A 137 -1.15 -6.30 -6.89
C SER A 137 -1.07 -4.77 -6.98
N MET A 138 -2.01 -4.12 -7.68
CA MET A 138 -2.15 -2.66 -7.56
C MET A 138 -2.70 -2.21 -6.20
N TYR A 139 -3.34 -3.13 -5.47
CA TYR A 139 -3.92 -2.88 -4.15
C TYR A 139 -2.87 -2.85 -3.03
N ASP A 140 -1.61 -3.13 -3.36
CA ASP A 140 -0.46 -2.96 -2.48
C ASP A 140 -0.24 -1.48 -2.11
N ILE A 141 -0.56 -0.57 -3.04
CA ILE A 141 -0.14 0.83 -2.99
C ILE A 141 -0.91 1.64 -1.92
N PRO A 142 -2.26 1.64 -1.87
CA PRO A 142 -2.98 2.47 -0.90
C PRO A 142 -2.65 2.18 0.57
N PRO A 143 -2.59 0.90 1.03
CA PRO A 143 -2.17 0.60 2.40
C PRO A 143 -0.76 1.11 2.70
N LEU A 144 0.20 0.90 1.79
CA LEU A 144 1.56 1.38 1.99
C LEU A 144 1.62 2.91 2.09
N ILE A 145 0.91 3.65 1.22
CA ILE A 145 0.84 5.12 1.31
C ILE A 145 0.28 5.54 2.67
N TYR A 146 -0.85 4.97 3.09
CA TYR A 146 -1.53 5.39 4.32
C TYR A 146 -0.74 5.02 5.59
N PHE A 147 -0.27 3.78 5.71
CA PHE A 147 0.38 3.31 6.92
C PHE A 147 1.81 3.82 7.05
N LEU A 148 2.53 4.05 5.94
CA LEU A 148 3.86 4.65 5.94
C LEU A 148 3.85 6.18 5.82
N ARG A 149 2.67 6.83 5.85
CA ARG A 149 2.51 8.28 5.63
C ARG A 149 3.40 9.17 6.51
N LYS A 150 3.77 8.71 7.70
CA LYS A 150 4.65 9.45 8.63
C LYS A 150 6.08 9.62 8.08
N HIS A 151 6.51 8.76 7.16
CA HIS A 151 7.84 8.77 6.54
C HIS A 151 7.87 9.46 5.15
N HIS A 152 6.75 10.05 4.70
CA HIS A 152 6.66 10.66 3.37
C HIS A 152 7.07 9.71 2.23
N ALA A 153 6.66 8.44 2.32
CA ALA A 153 7.08 7.39 1.40
C ALA A 153 6.55 7.62 -0.03
N LYS A 154 7.45 7.96 -0.95
CA LYS A 154 7.17 8.16 -2.38
C LYS A 154 7.39 6.89 -3.19
N PHE A 155 6.72 6.74 -4.31
CA PHE A 155 6.82 5.54 -5.13
C PHE A 155 7.63 5.79 -6.39
N VAL A 156 8.19 4.71 -6.94
CA VAL A 156 8.66 4.67 -8.32
C VAL A 156 7.54 4.10 -9.19
N SER A 157 6.95 4.93 -10.04
CA SER A 157 5.76 4.63 -10.85
C SER A 157 6.05 4.70 -12.34
N LYS A 158 5.22 4.02 -13.13
CA LYS A 158 5.21 4.14 -14.59
C LYS A 158 4.72 5.53 -15.01
N ILE A 159 5.43 6.19 -15.93
CA ILE A 159 5.08 7.53 -16.41
C ILE A 159 3.69 7.60 -17.04
N GLU A 160 3.23 6.52 -17.65
CA GLU A 160 1.92 6.40 -18.29
C GLU A 160 0.76 6.53 -17.29
N LEU A 161 1.00 6.22 -16.01
CA LEU A 161 -0.01 6.39 -14.94
C LEU A 161 -0.17 7.86 -14.55
N ALA A 162 0.76 8.73 -14.93
CA ALA A 162 0.67 10.16 -14.71
C ALA A 162 -0.39 10.82 -15.61
N SER A 163 -1.15 10.09 -16.43
CA SER A 163 -2.30 10.59 -17.18
C SER A 163 -3.52 9.67 -17.08
N GLY A 164 -4.72 10.25 -17.24
CA GLY A 164 -5.98 9.51 -17.42
C GLY A 164 -6.72 9.07 -16.15
N ILE A 165 -6.06 8.92 -14.99
CA ILE A 165 -6.72 8.43 -13.77
C ILE A 165 -6.93 9.59 -12.77
N PRO A 166 -8.18 9.99 -12.47
CA PRO A 166 -8.46 11.04 -11.49
C PRO A 166 -7.78 10.76 -10.16
N SER A 167 -7.35 11.82 -9.47
CA SER A 167 -6.57 11.78 -8.22
C SER A 167 -5.19 11.09 -8.30
N ILE A 168 -5.07 9.91 -8.91
CA ILE A 168 -3.80 9.18 -9.03
C ILE A 168 -2.85 9.94 -9.94
N SER A 169 -3.27 10.26 -11.16
CA SER A 169 -2.43 10.99 -12.11
C SER A 169 -2.05 12.38 -11.59
N PHE A 170 -2.96 13.04 -10.86
CA PHE A 170 -2.68 14.31 -10.21
C PHE A 170 -1.58 14.17 -9.15
N ASN A 171 -1.71 13.19 -8.24
CA ASN A 171 -0.68 12.91 -7.24
C ASN A 171 0.65 12.49 -7.88
N LEU A 172 0.65 11.71 -8.96
CA LEU A 172 1.90 11.34 -9.64
C LEU A 172 2.61 12.56 -10.23
N LYS A 173 1.88 13.53 -10.79
CA LYS A 173 2.48 14.77 -11.33
C LYS A 173 3.02 15.70 -10.24
N TYR A 174 2.27 15.88 -9.15
CA TYR A 174 2.54 16.93 -8.15
C TYR A 174 3.07 16.44 -6.80
N GLY A 175 3.02 15.12 -6.55
CA GLY A 175 3.37 14.51 -5.27
C GLY A 175 4.86 14.20 -5.10
N GLY A 176 5.71 14.47 -6.11
CA GLY A 176 7.17 14.36 -6.00
C GLY A 176 7.73 12.93 -6.04
N ALA A 177 6.94 11.98 -6.56
CA ALA A 177 7.37 10.62 -6.89
C ALA A 177 8.28 10.57 -8.12
N ALA A 178 8.93 9.43 -8.37
CA ALA A 178 9.68 9.19 -9.60
C ALA A 178 8.78 8.52 -10.64
N ASN A 179 8.47 9.22 -11.73
CA ASN A 179 7.65 8.69 -12.83
C ASN A 179 8.55 8.24 -13.99
N ILE A 180 8.84 6.95 -14.05
CA ILE A 180 9.83 6.38 -14.95
C ILE A 180 9.21 5.89 -16.25
N ASP A 181 9.93 6.12 -17.34
CA ASP A 181 9.73 5.46 -18.64
C ASP A 181 10.64 4.24 -18.71
N ARG A 182 10.04 3.05 -18.70
CA ARG A 182 10.81 1.79 -18.72
C ARG A 182 11.46 1.51 -20.06
N SER A 183 11.06 2.22 -21.12
CA SER A 183 11.70 2.16 -22.44
C SER A 183 12.87 3.14 -22.57
N ASP A 184 13.00 4.12 -21.66
CA ASP A 184 14.10 5.07 -21.60
C ASP A 184 14.86 4.97 -20.26
N PRO A 185 15.97 4.19 -20.22
CA PRO A 185 16.81 4.08 -19.03
C PRO A 185 17.40 5.41 -18.55
N LYS A 186 17.68 6.37 -19.45
CA LYS A 186 18.26 7.67 -19.07
C LYS A 186 17.22 8.51 -18.33
N GLN A 187 15.99 8.58 -18.86
CA GLN A 187 14.88 9.25 -18.18
C GLN A 187 14.58 8.60 -16.83
N SER A 188 14.55 7.26 -16.77
CA SER A 188 14.34 6.51 -15.53
C SER A 188 15.37 6.88 -14.45
N ILE A 189 16.65 6.89 -14.81
CA ILE A 189 17.75 7.27 -13.89
C ILE A 189 17.58 8.72 -13.44
N ALA A 190 17.22 9.65 -14.34
CA ALA A 190 17.03 11.05 -14.00
C ALA A 190 15.91 11.26 -12.97
N GLU A 191 14.76 10.58 -13.11
CA GLU A 191 13.67 10.67 -12.13
C GLU A 191 14.03 10.01 -10.80
N ILE A 192 14.77 8.91 -10.79
CA ILE A 192 15.29 8.29 -9.55
C ILE A 192 16.29 9.23 -8.85
N LEU A 193 17.17 9.90 -9.59
CA LEU A 193 18.11 10.88 -9.02
C LEU A 193 17.38 12.10 -8.45
N LYS A 194 16.32 12.56 -9.11
CA LYS A 194 15.44 13.64 -8.61
C LYS A 194 14.72 13.22 -7.33
N LEU A 195 14.22 11.98 -7.25
CA LEU A 195 13.67 11.43 -6.02
C LEU A 195 14.73 11.37 -4.91
N ALA A 196 15.93 10.86 -5.21
CA ALA A 196 17.02 10.78 -4.24
C ALA A 196 17.44 12.17 -3.72
N LYS A 197 17.44 13.20 -4.59
CA LYS A 197 17.63 14.60 -4.18
C LYS A 197 16.53 15.05 -3.22
N ASN A 198 15.26 14.78 -3.52
CA ASN A 198 14.16 15.12 -2.60
C ASN A 198 14.26 14.37 -1.27
N MET A 199 14.68 13.10 -1.27
CA MET A 199 14.94 12.34 -0.05
C MET A 199 16.01 13.02 0.81
N LYS A 200 17.12 13.44 0.21
CA LYS A 200 18.20 14.16 0.89
C LYS A 200 17.75 15.53 1.42
N ASP A 201 17.10 16.33 0.59
CA ASP A 201 16.82 17.74 0.89
C ASP A 201 15.60 17.92 1.80
N LYS A 202 14.64 17.00 1.74
CA LYS A 202 13.34 17.11 2.42
C LYS A 202 13.07 15.99 3.41
N ASN A 203 14.05 15.11 3.64
CA ASN A 203 13.92 13.94 4.49
C ASN A 203 12.72 13.04 4.09
N TRP A 204 12.50 12.88 2.78
CA TRP A 204 11.49 11.97 2.27
C TRP A 204 12.02 10.53 2.24
N SER A 205 11.11 9.58 2.29
CA SER A 205 11.40 8.17 2.09
C SER A 205 10.86 7.70 0.74
N THR A 206 11.23 6.49 0.33
CA THR A 206 10.73 5.86 -0.90
C THR A 206 10.27 4.43 -0.65
N VAL A 207 9.30 3.97 -1.43
CA VAL A 207 8.95 2.56 -1.59
C VAL A 207 9.36 2.11 -2.98
N ILE A 208 10.12 1.02 -3.04
CA ILE A 208 10.57 0.39 -4.27
C ILE A 208 10.11 -1.06 -4.28
N PHE A 209 9.59 -1.48 -5.43
CA PHE A 209 9.26 -2.86 -5.76
C PHE A 209 10.33 -3.41 -6.71
N PRO A 210 11.41 -4.03 -6.22
CA PRO A 210 12.57 -4.32 -7.05
C PRO A 210 12.35 -5.48 -8.03
N GLU A 211 11.25 -6.24 -7.88
CA GLU A 211 10.79 -7.21 -8.88
C GLU A 211 10.46 -6.56 -10.24
N GLY A 212 10.26 -5.24 -10.26
CA GLY A 212 9.92 -4.44 -11.45
C GLY A 212 8.51 -4.69 -12.01
N THR A 213 7.88 -5.81 -11.67
CA THR A 213 6.54 -6.21 -12.10
C THR A 213 5.83 -6.97 -11.00
N ARG A 214 4.49 -6.93 -11.01
CA ARG A 214 3.67 -7.70 -10.06
C ARG A 214 3.83 -9.20 -10.28
N SER A 215 3.92 -9.96 -9.20
CA SER A 215 3.70 -11.40 -9.19
C SER A 215 2.20 -11.70 -9.29
N LYS A 216 1.81 -12.51 -10.27
CA LYS A 216 0.41 -12.93 -10.47
C LYS A 216 0.04 -14.19 -9.68
N THR A 217 1.02 -14.82 -9.04
CA THR A 217 0.90 -16.14 -8.41
C THR A 217 1.39 -16.15 -6.97
N GLY A 218 1.69 -14.99 -6.39
CA GLY A 218 2.29 -14.88 -5.05
C GLY A 218 3.79 -15.13 -5.00
N VAL A 219 4.33 -15.91 -5.94
CA VAL A 219 5.76 -16.26 -6.03
C VAL A 219 6.61 -15.02 -6.29
N MET A 220 7.53 -14.73 -5.37
CA MET A 220 8.41 -13.55 -5.44
C MET A 220 9.54 -13.74 -6.46
N LYS A 221 9.71 -12.75 -7.35
CA LYS A 221 10.80 -12.67 -8.34
C LYS A 221 12.10 -12.16 -7.72
N PRO A 222 13.25 -12.36 -8.39
CA PRO A 222 14.52 -11.75 -7.99
C PRO A 222 14.47 -10.22 -7.96
N PHE A 223 15.22 -9.60 -7.06
CA PHE A 223 15.23 -8.14 -6.91
C PHE A 223 16.31 -7.47 -7.78
N ALA A 224 15.91 -6.41 -8.49
CA ALA A 224 16.85 -5.57 -9.22
C ALA A 224 17.54 -4.54 -8.31
N VAL A 225 18.86 -4.44 -8.41
CA VAL A 225 19.68 -3.58 -7.53
C VAL A 225 19.75 -2.13 -8.03
N GLY A 226 19.71 -1.91 -9.35
CA GLY A 226 20.12 -0.64 -9.98
C GLY A 226 19.44 0.63 -9.45
N GLY A 227 18.10 0.62 -9.29
CA GLY A 227 17.37 1.79 -8.77
C GLY A 227 17.75 2.13 -7.32
N ILE A 228 17.93 1.11 -6.48
CA ILE A 228 18.32 1.26 -5.08
C ILE A 228 19.77 1.75 -4.98
N ALA A 229 20.67 1.17 -5.78
CA ALA A 229 22.06 1.64 -5.88
C ALA A 229 22.15 3.12 -6.29
N THR A 230 21.33 3.58 -7.24
CA THR A 230 21.30 5.00 -7.64
C THR A 230 20.86 5.91 -6.50
N ILE A 231 19.89 5.49 -5.67
CA ILE A 231 19.46 6.26 -4.50
C ILE A 231 20.56 6.28 -3.42
N LEU A 232 21.13 5.13 -3.08
CA LEU A 232 22.18 5.01 -2.06
C LEU A 232 23.44 5.83 -2.42
N LYS A 233 23.77 5.98 -3.70
CA LYS A 233 24.85 6.89 -4.14
C LYS A 233 24.62 8.36 -3.75
N LYS A 234 23.35 8.79 -3.62
CA LYS A 234 22.99 10.18 -3.23
C LYS A 234 22.59 10.30 -1.76
N VAL A 235 22.09 9.22 -1.18
CA VAL A 235 21.60 9.15 0.20
C VAL A 235 22.22 7.93 0.91
N PRO A 236 23.55 7.92 1.13
CA PRO A 236 24.26 6.74 1.65
C PRO A 236 23.85 6.34 3.07
N HIS A 237 23.30 7.29 3.84
CA HIS A 237 22.79 7.08 5.19
C HIS A 237 21.32 6.63 5.20
N ALA A 238 20.67 6.38 4.06
CA ALA A 238 19.30 5.90 4.04
C ALA A 238 19.24 4.45 4.54
N ILE A 239 18.39 4.17 5.53
CA ILE A 239 18.19 2.80 5.99
C ILE A 239 17.32 2.01 5.02
N ILE A 240 17.62 0.72 4.86
CA ILE A 240 16.79 -0.19 4.08
C ILE A 240 15.79 -0.84 5.02
N VAL A 241 14.51 -0.81 4.68
CA VAL A 241 13.45 -1.45 5.49
C VAL A 241 12.65 -2.40 4.62
N PRO A 242 12.82 -3.72 4.78
CA PRO A 242 12.03 -4.69 4.03
C PRO A 242 10.57 -4.69 4.50
N VAL A 243 9.64 -4.84 3.56
CA VAL A 243 8.20 -4.96 3.81
C VAL A 243 7.66 -6.16 3.04
N VAL A 244 7.06 -7.09 3.77
CA VAL A 244 6.46 -8.31 3.21
C VAL A 244 5.00 -8.05 2.92
N ILE A 245 4.57 -8.35 1.70
CA ILE A 245 3.17 -8.29 1.28
C ILE A 245 2.71 -9.72 1.01
N ASN A 246 1.64 -10.13 1.69
CA ASN A 246 1.05 -11.45 1.52
C ASN A 246 -0.40 -11.35 1.04
N ASN A 247 -0.76 -12.31 0.18
CA ASN A 247 -2.11 -12.57 -0.34
C ASN A 247 -2.76 -11.46 -1.17
N SER A 248 -2.15 -10.29 -1.39
CA SER A 248 -2.81 -9.23 -2.17
C SER A 248 -3.03 -9.62 -3.64
N TRP A 249 -2.20 -10.52 -4.17
CA TRP A 249 -2.40 -11.11 -5.51
C TRP A 249 -3.70 -11.92 -5.59
N LYS A 250 -4.16 -12.53 -4.49
CA LYS A 250 -5.39 -13.32 -4.44
C LYS A 250 -6.63 -12.46 -4.72
N MET A 251 -6.61 -11.18 -4.34
CA MET A 251 -7.68 -10.23 -4.63
C MET A 251 -7.94 -10.08 -6.14
N VAL A 252 -6.89 -10.21 -6.97
CA VAL A 252 -6.93 -10.04 -8.43
C VAL A 252 -6.68 -11.34 -9.20
N GLN A 253 -6.71 -12.49 -8.52
CA GLN A 253 -6.35 -13.78 -9.14
C GLN A 253 -7.27 -14.19 -10.31
N TYR A 254 -8.48 -13.62 -10.39
CA TYR A 254 -9.43 -13.88 -11.48
C TYR A 254 -9.35 -12.84 -12.62
N GLY A 255 -8.38 -11.93 -12.58
CA GLY A 255 -8.28 -10.79 -13.49
C GLY A 255 -8.89 -9.52 -12.89
N SER A 256 -9.34 -8.61 -13.75
CA SER A 256 -9.94 -7.34 -13.33
C SER A 256 -11.40 -7.48 -12.89
N PHE A 257 -12.10 -8.54 -13.25
CA PHE A 257 -13.46 -8.78 -12.78
C PHE A 257 -13.83 -10.27 -12.84
N PRO A 258 -14.43 -10.83 -11.77
CA PRO A 258 -14.64 -10.22 -10.46
C PRO A 258 -13.34 -10.19 -9.65
N LEU A 259 -13.27 -9.31 -8.65
CA LEU A 259 -12.25 -9.41 -7.59
C LEU A 259 -12.61 -10.55 -6.63
N ARG A 260 -11.62 -11.14 -5.98
CA ARG A 260 -11.84 -12.17 -4.96
C ARG A 260 -12.32 -11.52 -3.66
N ALA A 261 -13.44 -12.01 -3.13
CA ALA A 261 -13.96 -11.65 -1.81
C ALA A 261 -13.29 -12.46 -0.68
N PHE A 262 -13.40 -11.96 0.55
CA PHE A 262 -12.96 -12.60 1.78
C PHE A 262 -11.50 -13.04 1.76
N THR A 263 -10.61 -12.13 1.37
CA THR A 263 -9.17 -12.33 1.30
C THR A 263 -8.50 -11.66 2.49
N ALA A 264 -7.78 -12.42 3.30
CA ALA A 264 -6.94 -11.88 4.35
C ALA A 264 -5.57 -11.46 3.79
N MET A 265 -5.29 -10.15 3.79
CA MET A 265 -4.05 -9.58 3.26
C MET A 265 -3.23 -8.95 4.38
N SER A 266 -1.91 -9.04 4.28
CA SER A 266 -1.01 -8.43 5.25
C SER A 266 0.16 -7.68 4.62
N TRP A 267 0.61 -6.66 5.33
CA TRP A 267 1.80 -5.87 5.08
C TRP A 267 2.62 -5.87 6.37
N GLU A 268 3.76 -6.55 6.38
CA GLU A 268 4.60 -6.67 7.57
C GLU A 268 5.93 -5.93 7.36
N VAL A 269 6.22 -4.97 8.24
CA VAL A 269 7.49 -4.24 8.27
C VAL A 269 8.52 -5.07 9.04
N LEU A 270 9.62 -5.43 8.36
CA LEU A 270 10.72 -6.21 8.93
C LEU A 270 11.80 -5.32 9.55
N ALA A 271 12.74 -5.96 10.25
CA ALA A 271 13.87 -5.30 10.87
C ALA A 271 14.65 -4.44 9.86
N PRO A 272 14.99 -3.18 10.20
CA PRO A 272 15.82 -2.34 9.35
C PRO A 272 17.21 -2.95 9.09
N ILE A 273 17.72 -2.76 7.89
CA ILE A 273 19.04 -3.16 7.45
C ILE A 273 19.85 -1.88 7.23
N SER A 274 20.97 -1.73 7.96
CA SER A 274 21.89 -0.62 7.74
C SER A 274 22.57 -0.72 6.37
N SER A 275 22.67 0.41 5.67
CA SER A 275 23.44 0.58 4.44
C SER A 275 24.91 0.92 4.69
N GLU A 276 25.27 1.29 5.92
CA GLU A 276 26.62 1.77 6.24
C GLU A 276 27.65 0.65 6.05
N GLY A 277 28.70 0.95 5.27
CA GLY A 277 29.80 0.02 5.00
C GLY A 277 29.43 -1.18 4.12
N ARG A 278 28.22 -1.23 3.54
CA ARG A 278 27.76 -2.34 2.69
C ARG A 278 27.54 -1.90 1.25
N THR A 279 27.70 -2.83 0.31
CA THR A 279 27.36 -2.57 -1.09
C THR A 279 25.83 -2.54 -1.27
N ALA A 280 25.36 -1.94 -2.36
CA ALA A 280 23.94 -1.93 -2.69
C ALA A 280 23.41 -3.35 -2.94
N GLU A 281 24.25 -4.19 -3.55
CA GLU A 281 24.00 -5.59 -3.81
C GLU A 281 23.77 -6.37 -2.50
N ASP A 282 24.63 -6.16 -1.49
CA ASP A 282 24.53 -6.85 -0.19
C ASP A 282 23.24 -6.51 0.55
N VAL A 283 22.85 -5.24 0.56
CA VAL A 283 21.65 -4.80 1.30
C VAL A 283 20.37 -5.20 0.57
N VAL A 284 20.37 -5.17 -0.76
CA VAL A 284 19.21 -5.63 -1.56
C VAL A 284 19.05 -7.14 -1.42
N LYS A 285 20.14 -7.91 -1.46
CA LYS A 285 20.11 -9.35 -1.25
C LYS A 285 19.61 -9.71 0.14
N ALA A 286 20.11 -9.05 1.18
CA ALA A 286 19.64 -9.28 2.55
C ALA A 286 18.14 -8.93 2.72
N ALA A 287 17.67 -7.86 2.09
CA ALA A 287 16.25 -7.52 2.08
C ALA A 287 15.40 -8.54 1.30
N GLU A 288 15.91 -9.03 0.17
CA GLU A 288 15.27 -10.08 -0.63
C GLU A 288 15.12 -11.38 0.17
N GLU A 289 16.19 -11.84 0.83
CA GLU A 289 16.19 -13.05 1.66
C GLU A 289 15.20 -12.90 2.83
N ALA A 290 15.25 -11.78 3.56
CA ALA A 290 14.34 -11.50 4.67
C ALA A 290 12.86 -11.49 4.24
N ILE A 291 12.56 -10.97 3.04
CA ILE A 291 11.20 -10.99 2.51
C ILE A 291 10.82 -12.41 2.06
N ARG A 292 11.71 -13.11 1.36
CA ARG A 292 11.46 -14.46 0.82
C ARG A 292 11.10 -15.46 1.91
N GLU A 293 11.71 -15.36 3.08
CA GLU A 293 11.41 -16.22 4.24
C GLU A 293 9.98 -16.08 4.77
N LYS A 294 9.34 -14.93 4.54
CA LYS A 294 8.00 -14.62 5.07
C LYS A 294 6.89 -14.55 4.02
N VAL A 295 7.23 -14.54 2.73
CA VAL A 295 6.24 -14.58 1.67
C VAL A 295 5.61 -15.97 1.60
N VAL A 296 4.29 -16.02 1.75
CA VAL A 296 3.50 -17.24 1.60
C VAL A 296 3.01 -17.32 0.15
N PRO A 297 3.34 -18.39 -0.61
CA PRO A 297 2.85 -18.59 -1.98
C PRO A 297 1.31 -18.67 -2.07
#